data_AF-A0A1W5CZU7-F1
#
_entry.id   AF-A0A1W5CZU7-F1
#
_cell.length_a   1.000
_cell.length_b   1.000
_cell.length_c   1.000
_cell.angle_alpha   90.00
_cell.angle_beta   90.00
_cell.angle_gamma   90.00
#
_symmetry.space_group_name_H-M   'P 1'
#
loop_
_entity.id
_entity.type
_entity.pdbx_description
1 polymer ?
#
loop_
_entity_poly.entity_id
_entity_poly.type
_entity_poly.pdbx_seq_one_letter_code
_entity_poly.pdbx_strand_id
1 'polypeptide(L)'
;MQHTTCCTGRTYPVNDFDFKDTNLWESFKEDFEDFTEQTFKDASNHEIRRLRTILRKRGVWVQKRARTSIALSLYNTLKEEERTEWTEFEIKSCHTKEAFTSNHIFYLLRTDFDRNPQYPAHTHPRSGPSPAPPPGPSVPQGL
;
A
#
# COMPACT_ATOMS: atom_id res chain seq x y z
N MET A 1 10.89 -41.39 -24.71
CA MET A 1 11.01 -39.93 -24.94
C MET A 1 9.63 -39.48 -25.41
N GLN A 2 8.82 -38.76 -24.65
CA GLN A 2 9.13 -37.57 -23.85
C GLN A 2 8.33 -37.61 -22.53
N HIS A 3 9.00 -37.23 -21.43
CA HIS A 3 8.36 -36.93 -20.17
C HIS A 3 7.78 -35.53 -20.25
N THR A 4 6.53 -35.34 -19.85
CA THR A 4 6.04 -34.02 -19.46
C THR A 4 5.21 -34.18 -18.20
N THR A 5 5.91 -34.04 -17.08
CA THR A 5 5.31 -33.73 -15.80
C THR A 5 4.74 -32.32 -15.91
N CYS A 6 3.44 -32.14 -15.76
CA CYS A 6 2.84 -30.84 -15.52
C CYS A 6 2.05 -30.92 -14.21
N CYS A 7 2.66 -30.33 -13.19
CA CYS A 7 2.21 -30.00 -11.85
C CYS A 7 0.69 -30.03 -11.63
N THR A 8 0.30 -30.62 -10.49
CA THR A 8 -1.01 -30.49 -9.84
C THR A 8 -1.40 -29.02 -9.65
N GLY A 9 -2.04 -28.45 -10.65
CA GLY A 9 -2.74 -27.17 -10.56
C GLY A 9 -3.99 -27.37 -9.74
N ARG A 10 -3.94 -26.96 -8.47
CA ARG A 10 -5.09 -26.92 -7.57
C ARG A 10 -6.08 -25.90 -8.15
N THR A 11 -7.05 -26.36 -8.92
CA THR A 11 -8.15 -25.52 -9.43
C THR A 11 -9.03 -25.12 -8.26
N TYR A 12 -8.82 -23.92 -7.72
CA TYR A 12 -9.78 -23.32 -6.80
C TYR A 12 -10.95 -22.80 -7.63
N PRO A 13 -12.19 -23.15 -7.29
CA PRO A 13 -13.35 -22.45 -7.84
C PRO A 13 -13.21 -20.99 -7.41
N VAL A 14 -13.00 -20.09 -8.38
CA VAL A 14 -13.06 -18.64 -8.17
C VAL A 14 -14.51 -18.32 -7.85
N ASN A 15 -14.88 -18.42 -6.57
CA ASN A 15 -16.06 -17.77 -6.06
C ASN A 15 -15.79 -16.26 -6.16
N ASP A 16 -16.54 -15.57 -7.01
CA ASP A 16 -16.46 -14.12 -7.28
C ASP A 16 -16.64 -13.19 -6.05
N PHE A 17 -16.70 -13.69 -4.81
CA PHE A 17 -17.24 -12.95 -3.68
C PHE A 17 -16.38 -13.07 -2.41
N ASP A 18 -15.30 -12.29 -2.35
CA ASP A 18 -14.69 -11.62 -1.18
C ASP A 18 -13.16 -11.46 -1.31
N PHE A 19 -12.72 -11.02 -2.49
CA PHE A 19 -11.31 -10.73 -2.74
C PHE A 19 -10.85 -9.50 -1.93
N LYS A 20 -10.12 -9.75 -0.82
CA LYS A 20 -9.77 -8.78 0.23
C LYS A 20 -8.39 -9.12 0.83
N ASP A 21 -7.87 -8.18 1.63
CA ASP A 21 -6.69 -8.37 2.49
C ASP A 21 -5.48 -8.92 1.73
N THR A 22 -4.92 -10.06 2.16
CA THR A 22 -3.72 -10.67 1.58
C THR A 22 -3.92 -11.05 0.13
N ASN A 23 -5.02 -11.77 -0.18
CA ASN A 23 -5.27 -12.24 -1.53
C ASN A 23 -5.34 -11.06 -2.51
N LEU A 24 -6.02 -9.97 -2.11
CA LEU A 24 -6.10 -8.75 -2.93
C LEU A 24 -4.74 -8.07 -3.14
N TRP A 25 -3.88 -8.06 -2.13
CA TRP A 25 -2.54 -7.51 -2.28
C TRP A 25 -1.67 -8.38 -3.21
N GLU A 26 -1.76 -9.70 -3.10
CA GLU A 26 -1.01 -10.63 -3.96
C GLU A 26 -1.40 -10.49 -5.44
N SER A 27 -2.70 -10.54 -5.80
CA SER A 27 -3.05 -10.38 -7.22
C SER A 27 -2.85 -8.95 -7.70
N PHE A 28 -2.95 -7.92 -6.85
CA PHE A 28 -2.52 -6.58 -7.25
C PHE A 28 -1.04 -6.55 -7.62
N LYS A 29 -0.19 -7.35 -6.96
CA LYS A 29 1.21 -7.44 -7.33
C LYS A 29 1.43 -8.22 -8.62
N GLU A 30 0.74 -9.34 -8.80
CA GLU A 30 0.82 -10.17 -10.00
C GLU A 30 0.31 -9.44 -11.24
N ASP A 31 -0.89 -8.84 -11.18
CA ASP A 31 -1.56 -8.19 -12.32
C ASP A 31 -0.82 -6.94 -12.80
N PHE A 32 -0.04 -6.29 -11.94
CA PHE A 32 0.62 -5.02 -12.20
C PHE A 32 2.15 -5.11 -12.07
N GLU A 33 2.76 -6.30 -12.10
CA GLU A 33 4.19 -6.50 -11.81
C GLU A 33 5.13 -5.60 -12.64
N ASP A 34 4.78 -5.42 -13.92
CA ASP A 34 5.53 -4.62 -14.91
C ASP A 34 5.24 -3.11 -14.82
N PHE A 35 4.28 -2.69 -14.00
CA PHE A 35 3.93 -1.29 -13.89
C PHE A 35 5.02 -0.51 -13.16
N THR A 36 5.37 0.64 -13.73
CA THR A 36 6.27 1.61 -13.10
C THR A 36 5.46 2.74 -12.47
N GLU A 37 6.11 3.58 -11.65
CA GLU A 37 5.49 4.82 -11.18
C GLU A 37 4.99 5.69 -12.34
N GLN A 38 5.73 5.73 -13.45
CA GLN A 38 5.35 6.50 -14.63
C GLN A 38 4.10 5.93 -15.30
N THR A 39 3.99 4.60 -15.39
CA THR A 39 2.77 3.94 -15.90
C THR A 39 1.53 4.37 -15.12
N PHE A 40 1.63 4.47 -13.79
CA PHE A 40 0.53 4.98 -12.96
C PHE A 40 0.32 6.51 -13.09
N LYS A 41 1.35 7.29 -13.41
CA LYS A 41 1.21 8.74 -13.67
C LYS A 41 0.52 9.02 -14.99
N ASP A 42 0.76 8.19 -15.99
CA ASP A 42 0.19 8.31 -17.33
C ASP A 42 -1.28 7.85 -17.37
N ALA A 43 -1.68 7.00 -16.42
CA ALA A 43 -3.06 6.59 -16.23
C ALA A 43 -3.97 7.74 -15.77
N SER A 44 -5.28 7.57 -16.00
CA SER A 44 -6.27 8.57 -15.58
C SER A 44 -6.23 8.80 -14.06
N ASN A 45 -6.12 10.07 -13.66
CA ASN A 45 -6.19 10.50 -12.28
C ASN A 45 -7.46 9.99 -11.56
N HIS A 46 -8.57 9.84 -12.29
CA HIS A 46 -9.80 9.29 -11.74
C HIS A 46 -9.65 7.80 -11.41
N GLU A 47 -9.03 7.04 -12.31
CA GLU A 47 -8.87 5.60 -12.18
C GLU A 47 -7.88 5.23 -11.08
N ILE A 48 -6.71 5.88 -11.01
CA ILE A 48 -5.74 5.61 -9.93
C ILE A 48 -6.28 6.01 -8.55
N ARG A 49 -7.13 7.04 -8.47
CA ARG A 49 -7.87 7.40 -7.24
C ARG A 49 -8.83 6.29 -6.85
N ARG A 50 -9.62 5.81 -7.81
CA ARG A 50 -10.60 4.73 -7.59
C ARG A 50 -9.91 3.44 -7.17
N LEU A 51 -8.83 3.06 -7.84
CA LEU A 51 -8.01 1.89 -7.52
C LEU A 51 -7.51 1.94 -6.07
N ARG A 52 -6.85 3.04 -5.67
CA ARG A 52 -6.39 3.21 -4.28
C ARG A 52 -7.53 3.11 -3.28
N THR A 53 -8.69 3.70 -3.58
CA THR A 53 -9.86 3.61 -2.69
C THR A 53 -10.37 2.16 -2.57
N ILE A 54 -10.44 1.40 -3.66
CA ILE A 54 -10.89 0.00 -3.63
C ILE A 54 -9.92 -0.86 -2.83
N LEU A 55 -8.61 -0.75 -3.10
CA LEU A 55 -7.57 -1.47 -2.36
C LEU A 55 -7.70 -1.23 -0.85
N ARG A 56 -7.76 0.04 -0.44
CA ARG A 56 -7.89 0.41 0.99
C ARG A 56 -9.19 -0.06 1.61
N LYS A 57 -10.33 0.10 0.92
CA LYS A 57 -11.63 -0.37 1.42
C LYS A 57 -11.66 -1.88 1.63
N ARG A 58 -10.88 -2.64 0.87
CA ARG A 58 -10.82 -4.10 0.95
C ARG A 58 -9.66 -4.61 1.78
N GLY A 59 -8.98 -3.74 2.53
CA GLY A 59 -8.00 -4.11 3.55
C GLY A 59 -6.54 -4.07 3.12
N VAL A 60 -6.25 -3.70 1.87
CA VAL A 60 -4.87 -3.48 1.44
C VAL A 60 -4.40 -2.11 1.89
N TRP A 61 -3.32 -2.08 2.67
CA TRP A 61 -2.73 -0.81 3.05
C TRP A 61 -2.13 -0.12 1.83
N VAL A 62 -2.51 1.13 1.62
CA VAL A 62 -1.90 2.00 0.60
C VAL A 62 -1.73 3.38 1.22
N GLN A 63 -0.55 3.96 1.02
CA GLN A 63 -0.21 5.25 1.60
C GLN A 63 -1.19 6.35 1.16
N LYS A 64 -1.69 7.13 2.13
CA LYS A 64 -2.55 8.29 1.90
C LYS A 64 -2.00 9.49 2.68
N ARG A 65 -1.05 10.22 2.08
CA ARG A 65 -0.42 11.42 2.67
C ARG A 65 -0.48 12.59 1.68
N ALA A 66 -0.56 13.82 2.20
CA ALA A 66 -0.72 15.04 1.38
C ALA A 66 0.44 15.32 0.41
N ARG A 67 1.64 14.82 0.71
CA ARG A 67 2.86 15.04 -0.10
C ARG A 67 3.27 13.84 -0.95
N THR A 68 2.50 12.76 -0.94
CA THR A 68 2.76 11.57 -1.78
C THR A 68 1.75 11.51 -2.90
N SER A 69 2.22 11.39 -4.15
CA SER A 69 1.32 11.19 -5.28
C SER A 69 0.63 9.82 -5.19
N ILE A 70 -0.54 9.70 -5.82
CA ILE A 70 -1.30 8.43 -5.81
C ILE A 70 -0.54 7.36 -6.59
N ALA A 71 0.06 7.74 -7.72
CA ALA A 71 0.91 6.88 -8.52
C ALA A 71 2.08 6.33 -7.71
N LEU A 72 2.81 7.19 -6.98
CA LEU A 72 3.90 6.76 -6.11
C LEU A 72 3.40 5.86 -4.98
N SER A 73 2.24 6.15 -4.41
CA SER A 73 1.68 5.30 -3.34
C SER A 73 1.36 3.89 -3.85
N LEU A 74 0.74 3.78 -5.03
CA LEU A 74 0.41 2.49 -5.66
C LEU A 74 1.68 1.72 -6.06
N TYR A 75 2.65 2.43 -6.65
CA TYR A 75 3.93 1.85 -7.02
C TYR A 75 4.72 1.35 -5.81
N ASN A 76 4.75 2.11 -4.70
CA ASN A 76 5.39 1.66 -3.48
C ASN A 76 4.72 0.40 -2.93
N THR A 77 3.38 0.34 -2.91
CA THR A 77 2.64 -0.86 -2.52
C THR A 77 2.96 -2.06 -3.43
N LEU A 78 3.12 -1.83 -4.73
CA LEU A 78 3.53 -2.86 -5.68
C LEU A 78 4.94 -3.41 -5.40
N LYS A 79 5.86 -2.56 -4.90
CA LYS A 79 7.24 -2.94 -4.57
C LYS A 79 7.44 -3.41 -3.13
N GLU A 80 6.39 -3.50 -2.33
CA GLU A 80 6.45 -4.09 -0.99
C GLU A 80 6.85 -5.58 -1.09
N GLU A 81 7.92 -5.98 -0.41
CA GLU A 81 8.28 -7.40 -0.28
C GLU A 81 7.30 -8.13 0.64
N GLU A 82 6.96 -7.49 1.76
CA GLU A 82 5.98 -7.94 2.73
C GLU A 82 4.84 -6.92 2.84
N ARG A 83 3.61 -7.41 2.97
CA ARG A 83 2.41 -6.56 3.07
C ARG A 83 2.48 -5.67 4.31
N THR A 84 2.37 -4.36 4.11
CA THR A 84 2.24 -3.42 5.23
C THR A 84 0.93 -3.63 5.98
N GLU A 85 1.00 -3.81 7.30
CA GLU A 85 -0.18 -3.91 8.16
C GLU A 85 -0.76 -2.54 8.51
N TRP A 86 -2.08 -2.50 8.71
CA TRP A 86 -2.77 -1.31 9.18
C TRP A 86 -2.49 -1.07 10.65
N THR A 87 -2.10 0.15 11.01
CA THR A 87 -2.10 0.56 12.41
C THR A 87 -3.48 1.00 12.87
N GLU A 88 -3.72 0.86 14.17
CA GLU A 88 -4.93 1.35 14.81
C GLU A 88 -5.20 2.84 14.52
N PHE A 89 -4.16 3.67 14.61
CA PHE A 89 -4.26 5.10 14.31
C PHE A 89 -4.75 5.35 12.89
N GLU A 90 -4.24 4.62 11.91
CA GLU A 90 -4.64 4.76 10.51
C GLU A 90 -6.07 4.28 10.26
N ILE A 91 -6.48 3.18 10.91
CA ILE A 91 -7.85 2.67 10.81
C ILE A 91 -8.82 3.68 11.45
N LYS A 92 -8.53 4.17 12.66
CA LYS A 92 -9.35 5.18 13.36
C LYS A 92 -9.40 6.52 12.63
N SER A 93 -8.29 6.92 11.98
CA SER A 93 -8.17 8.17 11.21
C SER A 93 -8.88 8.10 9.85
N CYS A 94 -9.13 6.89 9.33
CA CYS A 94 -10.00 6.70 8.17
C CYS A 94 -11.45 7.01 8.59
N HIS A 95 -11.85 8.27 8.43
CA HIS A 95 -13.20 8.74 8.72
C HIS A 95 -14.26 7.82 8.09
N THR A 96 -15.29 7.52 8.89
CA THR A 96 -16.39 6.54 8.73
C THR A 96 -17.20 6.57 7.43
N LYS A 97 -16.89 7.45 6.46
CA LYS A 97 -17.57 7.53 5.15
C LYS A 97 -17.06 6.49 4.14
N GLU A 98 -15.88 5.91 4.37
CA GLU A 98 -15.39 4.75 3.62
C GLU A 98 -15.41 3.54 4.55
N ALA A 99 -16.57 2.91 4.72
CA ALA A 99 -16.65 1.66 5.47
C ALA A 99 -15.66 0.64 4.88
N PHE A 100 -14.74 0.15 5.71
CA PHE A 100 -13.93 -1.01 5.36
C PHE A 100 -14.86 -2.19 5.11
N THR A 101 -14.47 -3.06 4.19
CA THR A 101 -15.14 -4.34 3.91
C THR A 101 -14.27 -5.52 4.34
N SER A 102 -13.07 -5.23 4.86
CA SER A 102 -12.11 -6.20 5.37
C SER A 102 -12.54 -6.73 6.74
N ASN A 103 -12.70 -8.06 6.81
CA ASN A 103 -12.99 -8.75 8.06
C ASN A 103 -11.81 -8.65 9.04
N HIS A 104 -10.58 -8.61 8.52
CA HIS A 104 -9.39 -8.42 9.33
C HIS A 104 -9.42 -7.06 10.03
N ILE A 105 -9.70 -5.97 9.30
CA ILE A 105 -9.83 -4.64 9.91
C ILE A 105 -10.98 -4.58 10.92
N PHE A 106 -12.11 -5.25 10.66
CA PHE A 106 -13.19 -5.33 11.65
C PHE A 106 -12.79 -6.09 12.91
N TYR A 107 -12.01 -7.17 12.78
CA TYR A 107 -11.45 -7.88 13.94
C TYR A 107 -10.54 -6.95 14.75
N LEU A 108 -9.62 -6.24 14.08
CA LEU A 108 -8.71 -5.27 14.71
C LEU A 108 -9.45 -4.14 15.43
N LEU A 109 -10.57 -3.67 14.90
CA LEU A 109 -11.41 -2.65 15.55
C LEU A 109 -12.18 -3.18 16.76
N ARG A 110 -12.51 -4.48 16.76
CA ARG A 110 -13.31 -5.11 17.83
C ARG A 110 -12.45 -5.58 18.99
N THR A 111 -11.25 -6.07 18.71
CA THR A 111 -10.25 -6.41 19.72
C THR A 111 -9.42 -5.16 19.97
N ASP A 112 -9.68 -4.41 21.04
CA ASP A 112 -8.85 -3.25 21.40
C ASP A 112 -7.37 -3.61 21.25
N PHE A 113 -6.66 -2.88 20.37
CA PHE A 113 -5.26 -3.15 20.02
C PHE A 113 -4.34 -3.22 21.25
N ASP A 114 -4.74 -2.60 22.36
CA ASP A 114 -4.07 -2.63 23.66
C ASP A 114 -3.80 -4.04 24.21
N ARG A 115 -4.50 -5.08 23.74
CA ARG A 115 -4.27 -6.46 24.17
C ARG A 115 -3.35 -7.28 23.27
N ASN A 116 -2.90 -6.76 22.13
CA ASN A 116 -2.05 -7.50 21.20
C ASN A 116 -0.65 -6.85 21.03
N PRO A 117 0.39 -7.35 21.73
CA PRO A 117 1.75 -6.80 21.68
C PRO A 117 2.46 -6.94 20.32
N GLN A 118 1.85 -7.59 19.33
CA GLN A 118 2.48 -7.90 18.04
C GLN A 118 2.35 -6.80 16.98
N TYR A 119 1.56 -5.74 17.18
CA TYR A 119 1.42 -4.70 16.15
C TYR A 119 2.57 -3.69 16.18
N PRO A 120 3.32 -3.54 15.08
CA PRO A 120 4.44 -2.62 15.05
C PRO A 120 3.94 -1.16 15.07
N ALA A 121 4.40 -0.39 16.06
CA ALA A 121 4.40 1.06 15.96
C ALA A 121 5.35 1.43 14.83
N HIS A 122 4.81 1.85 13.69
CA HIS A 122 5.56 2.19 12.46
C HIS A 122 6.90 2.88 12.74
N THR A 123 8.01 2.15 12.76
CA THR A 123 9.32 2.71 12.42
C THR A 123 9.32 2.84 10.91
N HIS A 124 8.90 4.00 10.42
CA HIS A 124 9.09 4.36 9.02
C HIS A 124 10.51 4.01 8.59
N PRO A 125 10.74 3.53 7.35
CA PRO A 125 12.04 3.65 6.74
C PRO A 125 12.37 5.13 6.80
N ARG A 126 13.29 5.47 7.71
CA ARG A 126 13.86 6.81 7.81
C ARG A 126 14.43 7.08 6.43
N SER A 127 13.74 7.92 5.66
CA SER A 127 14.35 8.61 4.54
C SER A 127 15.69 9.09 5.07
N GLY A 128 16.79 8.63 4.45
CA GLY A 128 18.14 8.94 4.91
C GLY A 128 18.31 10.43 5.18
N PRO A 129 19.31 10.84 5.98
CA PRO A 129 19.51 12.23 6.36
C PRO A 129 19.42 13.11 5.11
N SER A 130 18.45 14.04 5.13
CA SER A 130 18.27 15.07 4.11
C SER A 130 19.63 15.72 3.84
N PRO A 131 20.08 15.82 2.57
CA PRO A 131 21.28 16.57 2.26
C PRO A 131 21.12 18.00 2.78
N ALA A 132 22.14 18.52 3.45
CA ALA A 132 22.16 19.91 3.89
C ALA A 132 21.92 20.83 2.68
N PRO A 133 21.15 21.92 2.82
CA PRO A 133 21.04 22.91 1.75
C PRO A 133 22.44 23.46 1.42
N PRO A 134 22.76 23.70 0.14
CA PRO A 134 24.05 24.28 -0.23
C PRO A 134 24.20 25.66 0.43
N PRO A 135 25.42 26.04 0.86
CA PRO A 135 25.67 27.37 1.41
C PRO A 135 25.28 28.42 0.37
N GLY A 136 24.41 29.35 0.76
CA GLY A 136 24.01 30.48 -0.07
C GLY A 136 25.20 31.37 -0.44
N PRO A 137 25.12 32.13 -1.54
CA PRO A 137 26.22 32.98 -2.00
C PRO A 137 26.52 34.08 -0.96
N SER A 138 27.77 34.11 -0.50
CA SER A 138 28.31 35.18 0.35
C SER A 138 28.30 36.50 -0.41
N VAL A 139 27.42 37.42 -0.01
CA VAL A 139 27.44 38.81 -0.47
C VAL A 139 28.63 39.52 0.16
N PRO A 140 29.56 40.11 -0.63
CA PRO A 140 30.63 40.94 -0.08
C PRO A 140 30.03 42.24 0.47
N GLN A 141 30.14 42.46 1.78
CA GLN A 141 29.94 43.81 2.32
C GLN A 141 31.21 44.62 2.08
N GLY A 142 31.13 45.56 1.15
CA GLY A 142 32.08 46.65 1.03
C GLY A 142 31.53 47.89 1.73
N LEU A 143 32.33 48.45 2.64
CA LEU A 143 32.57 49.88 2.88
C LEU A 143 33.63 50.04 3.98
#